data_AF-A0A109IJ89-F1
#
_entry.id   AF-A0A109IJ89-F1
#
_cell.length_a   1.000
_cell.length_b   1.000
_cell.length_c   1.000
_cell.angle_alpha   90.00
_cell.angle_beta   90.00
_cell.angle_gamma   90.00
#
_symmetry.space_group_name_H-M   'P 1'
#
loop_
_entity.id
_entity.type
_entity.pdbx_description
1 polymer ?
#
loop_
_entity_poly.entity_id
_entity_poly.type
_entity_poly.pdbx_seq_one_letter_code
_entity_poly.pdbx_strand_id
1 'polypeptide(L)'
;MLLTLTTTHRPATDLGYLLVKHPDRVQEFDLPAGTAHVFYPEATEQRCTAALLVEVDPQRLGVGRRRSASTPEHFTLGQYVNDRAYAASSLLSSALSTVFRSALRGVSRERPELAGTAIPLGIRVPVLRCRGGAELAVRLFAPLGWAVTAAPLPLDEQHPEWGDSRYVDLGLTGTVRLADALNHLYVLLPVLDDAKHYWVAPDEIDKLLRAGAGWLADHPERALITRRYLAHRRALAGQALARLAELRLADVPAADDSVDEAAGPADGDPRRASLAVRRREAVLAALAASGATRVVDLGCGGGALLTALLADRRYTEVVGVDVAPQALTMAARRLRLDRLPQRQQDRVRLWQSALTYRDDRLRGYDAAVLMEVVEHLDPARLPALEDAVLGHARPGTVVVTTPNAEYNVRYEGLPAGRFRHPDHRFEWTRAEFAAWIDRVAAEHGYTATISGVGDHDPELGHPTQLAVLTAVGSREATR
;
A
#
# COMPACT_ATOMS: atom_id res chain seq x y z
N MET A 1 -1.10 -8.46 28.76
CA MET A 1 0.03 -7.89 28.00
C MET A 1 0.59 -6.66 28.70
N LEU A 2 1.91 -6.46 28.74
CA LEU A 2 2.55 -5.32 29.42
C LEU A 2 3.46 -4.53 28.47
N LEU A 3 3.41 -3.20 28.58
CA LEU A 3 4.37 -2.27 28.02
C LEU A 3 4.77 -1.26 29.10
N THR A 4 6.07 -1.02 29.26
CA THR A 4 6.56 0.06 30.11
C THR A 4 7.30 1.11 29.29
N LEU A 5 7.13 2.37 29.70
CA LEU A 5 7.76 3.53 29.10
C LEU A 5 8.41 4.34 30.23
N THR A 6 9.73 4.48 30.15
CA THR A 6 10.58 5.14 31.14
C THR A 6 11.21 6.39 30.54
N THR A 7 11.35 7.45 31.32
CA THR A 7 12.22 8.59 30.98
C THR A 7 13.07 8.99 32.17
N THR A 8 14.23 9.57 31.86
CA THR A 8 15.15 10.24 32.79
C THR A 8 15.32 11.73 32.46
N HIS A 9 14.44 12.27 31.60
CA HIS A 9 14.28 13.72 31.46
C HIS A 9 14.02 14.36 32.83
N ARG A 10 14.36 15.63 33.04
CA ARG A 10 14.18 16.30 34.33
C ARG A 10 13.24 17.50 34.22
N PRO A 11 12.13 17.54 34.98
CA PRO A 11 11.68 16.50 35.92
C PRO A 11 11.08 15.28 35.20
N ALA A 12 11.42 14.07 35.61
CA ALA A 12 10.96 12.86 34.90
C ALA A 12 9.45 12.65 35.02
N THR A 13 8.85 13.15 36.11
CA THR A 13 7.40 13.16 36.33
C THR A 13 6.62 13.92 35.26
N ASP A 14 7.28 14.75 34.43
CA ASP A 14 6.62 15.39 33.30
C ASP A 14 6.09 14.38 32.26
N LEU A 15 6.56 13.12 32.29
CA LEU A 15 5.97 12.01 31.55
C LEU A 15 4.47 11.87 31.79
N GLY A 16 3.99 12.19 33.00
CA GLY A 16 2.56 12.23 33.33
C GLY A 16 1.76 13.23 32.50
N TYR A 17 2.27 14.45 32.37
CA TYR A 17 1.65 15.50 31.54
C TYR A 17 1.71 15.18 30.05
N LEU A 18 2.79 14.53 29.60
CA LEU A 18 2.94 14.13 28.20
C LEU A 18 1.97 13.00 27.82
N LEU A 19 1.77 12.00 28.70
CA LEU A 19 0.80 10.92 28.49
C LEU A 19 -0.65 11.31 28.82
N VAL A 20 -0.83 12.46 29.49
CA VAL A 20 -2.11 12.90 30.08
C VAL A 20 -2.64 11.83 31.04
N LYS A 21 -1.76 11.39 31.95
CA LYS A 21 -1.99 10.36 32.97
C LYS A 21 -1.29 10.78 34.25
N HIS A 22 -2.05 10.91 35.33
CA HIS A 22 -1.49 11.37 36.60
C HIS A 22 -0.74 10.24 37.30
N PRO A 23 0.52 10.43 37.75
CA PRO A 23 1.30 9.37 38.39
C PRO A 23 0.62 8.72 39.61
N ASP A 24 -0.04 9.52 40.45
CA ASP A 24 -0.72 9.03 41.66
C ASP A 24 -2.08 8.36 41.40
N ARG A 25 -2.46 8.13 40.14
CA ARG A 25 -3.74 7.51 39.79
C ARG A 25 -3.54 6.27 38.93
N VAL A 26 -4.11 5.16 39.37
CA VAL A 26 -4.39 4.03 38.50
C VAL A 26 -5.63 4.36 37.68
N GLN A 27 -5.54 4.25 36.37
CA GLN A 27 -6.64 4.56 35.46
C GLN A 27 -6.99 3.34 34.62
N GLU A 28 -8.28 3.10 34.44
CA GLU A 28 -8.82 1.96 33.70
C GLU A 28 -9.58 2.43 32.46
N PHE A 29 -9.44 1.69 31.37
CA PHE A 29 -10.07 1.98 30.08
C PHE A 29 -10.68 0.71 29.51
N ASP A 30 -11.99 0.72 29.26
CA ASP A 30 -12.67 -0.39 28.60
C ASP A 30 -12.24 -0.48 27.13
N LEU A 31 -11.87 -1.69 26.71
CA LEU A 31 -11.47 -2.03 25.35
C LEU A 31 -12.40 -3.12 24.80
N PRO A 32 -12.56 -3.21 23.46
CA PRO A 32 -13.36 -4.28 22.85
C PRO A 32 -12.92 -5.70 23.24
N ALA A 33 -11.63 -5.89 23.56
CA ALA A 33 -11.03 -7.17 23.91
C ALA A 33 -10.73 -7.35 25.41
N GLY A 34 -11.12 -6.41 26.29
CA GLY A 34 -10.81 -6.46 27.72
C GLY A 34 -10.62 -5.06 28.33
N THR A 35 -9.69 -4.91 29.26
CA THR A 35 -9.44 -3.66 29.99
C THR A 35 -7.97 -3.25 29.88
N ALA A 36 -7.70 -1.96 29.73
CA ALA A 36 -6.35 -1.41 29.84
C ALA A 36 -6.21 -0.61 31.13
N HIS A 37 -5.14 -0.88 31.87
CA HIS A 37 -4.74 -0.18 33.09
C HIS A 37 -3.48 0.64 32.81
N VAL A 38 -3.50 1.89 33.25
CA VAL A 38 -2.30 2.74 33.29
C VAL A 38 -1.98 3.07 34.74
N PHE A 39 -0.73 2.84 35.11
CA PHE A 39 -0.20 3.17 36.43
C PHE A 39 1.30 3.46 36.35
N TYR A 40 1.86 4.04 37.41
CA TYR A 40 3.25 4.45 37.46
C TYR A 40 3.99 3.66 38.54
N PRO A 41 4.70 2.56 38.21
CA PRO A 41 5.50 1.84 39.19
C PRO A 41 6.63 2.69 39.79
N GLU A 42 7.04 3.76 39.11
CA GLU A 42 8.03 4.71 39.62
C GLU A 42 7.74 6.12 39.10
N ALA A 43 7.72 7.11 39.98
CA ALA A 43 7.52 8.51 39.64
C ALA A 43 8.36 9.40 40.57
N THR A 44 9.64 9.51 40.26
CA THR A 44 10.57 10.43 40.94
C THR A 44 10.99 11.54 39.99
N GLU A 45 11.67 12.57 40.51
CA GLU A 45 12.21 13.64 39.67
C GLU A 45 13.29 13.14 38.71
N GLN A 46 14.02 12.09 39.09
CA GLN A 46 15.16 11.53 38.35
C GLN A 46 14.74 10.46 37.34
N ARG A 47 13.67 9.72 37.65
CA ARG A 47 13.17 8.61 36.81
C ARG A 47 11.67 8.44 36.97
N CYS A 48 10.97 8.36 35.86
CA CYS A 48 9.54 8.09 35.83
C CYS A 48 9.24 6.98 34.82
N THR A 49 8.48 5.98 35.26
CA THR A 49 8.07 4.83 34.46
C THR A 49 6.55 4.75 34.47
N ALA A 50 5.94 4.84 33.29
CA ALA A 50 4.53 4.50 33.08
C ALA A 50 4.41 3.06 32.60
N ALA A 51 3.40 2.33 33.09
CA ALA A 51 3.05 0.99 32.66
C ALA A 51 1.66 1.01 32.00
N LEU A 52 1.55 0.38 30.83
CA LEU A 52 0.28 0.03 30.18
C LEU A 52 0.12 -1.49 30.28
N LEU A 53 -0.81 -1.92 31.11
CA LEU A 53 -1.20 -3.32 31.26
C LEU A 53 -2.54 -3.54 30.55
N VAL A 54 -2.58 -4.41 29.56
CA VAL A 54 -3.82 -4.83 28.89
C VAL A 54 -4.21 -6.19 29.42
N GLU A 55 -5.30 -6.24 30.17
CA GLU A 55 -5.98 -7.45 30.58
C GLU A 55 -6.99 -7.83 29.49
N VAL A 56 -6.80 -8.97 28.87
CA VAL A 56 -7.64 -9.43 27.78
C VAL A 56 -8.70 -10.36 28.35
N ASP A 57 -9.96 -10.11 28.02
CA ASP A 57 -11.08 -10.98 28.35
C ASP A 57 -11.27 -12.02 27.24
N PRO A 58 -10.97 -13.32 27.48
CA PRO A 58 -11.12 -14.36 26.48
C PRO A 58 -12.57 -14.54 26.00
N GLN A 59 -13.56 -14.21 26.84
CA GLN A 59 -14.97 -14.31 26.47
C GLN A 59 -15.32 -13.24 25.42
N ARG A 60 -14.83 -12.01 25.57
CA ARG A 60 -15.05 -10.92 24.60
C ARG A 60 -14.37 -11.15 23.25
N LEU A 61 -13.27 -11.90 23.22
CA LEU A 61 -12.59 -12.29 21.97
C LEU A 61 -13.41 -13.24 21.08
N GLY A 62 -14.36 -14.01 21.65
CA GLY A 62 -15.06 -15.11 20.98
C GLY A 62 -16.40 -14.77 20.31
N VAL A 63 -17.05 -13.65 20.64
CA VAL A 63 -18.48 -13.41 20.33
C VAL A 63 -18.76 -12.94 18.89
N GLY A 64 -17.73 -12.71 18.06
CA GLY A 64 -17.90 -12.10 16.72
C GLY A 64 -17.73 -13.00 15.49
N ARG A 65 -17.41 -14.30 15.62
CA ARG A 65 -17.03 -15.13 14.46
C ARG A 65 -18.15 -16.05 13.96
N ARG A 66 -18.76 -15.67 12.83
CA ARG A 66 -19.32 -16.66 11.88
C ARG A 66 -18.18 -17.56 11.38
N ARG A 67 -18.43 -18.87 11.35
CA ARG A 67 -17.56 -19.93 10.82
C ARG A 67 -16.95 -19.52 9.47
N SER A 68 -15.62 -19.40 9.40
CA SER A 68 -14.91 -19.46 8.11
C SER A 68 -14.79 -20.92 7.70
N ALA A 69 -15.23 -21.27 6.50
CA ALA A 69 -15.30 -22.63 5.94
C ALA A 69 -13.93 -23.30 5.68
N SER A 70 -12.85 -22.82 6.29
CA SER A 70 -11.47 -23.22 6.02
C SER A 70 -10.68 -23.62 7.28
N THR A 71 -11.34 -23.86 8.41
CA THR A 71 -10.64 -24.32 9.63
C THR A 71 -10.87 -25.83 9.78
N PRO A 72 -9.83 -26.69 9.67
CA PRO A 72 -9.98 -28.12 9.92
C PRO A 72 -10.49 -28.37 11.35
N GLU A 73 -11.35 -29.37 11.52
CA GLU A 73 -12.06 -29.68 12.79
C GLU A 73 -11.12 -29.95 13.98
N HIS A 74 -9.85 -30.25 13.71
CA HIS A 74 -8.80 -30.47 14.72
C HIS A 74 -8.29 -29.20 15.44
N PHE A 75 -8.74 -27.99 15.07
CA PHE A 75 -8.26 -26.72 15.64
C PHE A 75 -9.31 -25.94 16.46
N THR A 76 -10.30 -26.64 17.01
CA THR A 76 -11.36 -26.06 17.85
C THR A 76 -10.85 -25.65 19.24
N LEU A 77 -9.83 -26.33 19.79
CA LEU A 77 -9.21 -25.99 21.08
C LEU A 77 -8.39 -24.69 21.05
N GLY A 78 -7.76 -24.36 19.92
CA GLY A 78 -6.94 -23.15 19.76
C GLY A 78 -7.73 -21.84 19.85
N GLN A 79 -9.06 -21.91 19.90
CA GLN A 79 -9.94 -20.76 20.16
C GLN A 79 -10.04 -20.45 21.66
N TYR A 80 -9.88 -21.46 22.51
CA TYR A 80 -9.97 -21.35 23.97
C TYR A 80 -8.59 -21.28 24.64
N VAL A 81 -7.63 -22.07 24.14
CA VAL A 81 -6.24 -22.07 24.63
C VAL A 81 -5.37 -21.37 23.61
N ASN A 82 -5.07 -20.10 23.86
CA ASN A 82 -4.18 -19.31 23.03
C ASN A 82 -3.42 -18.27 23.87
N ASP A 83 -2.35 -17.76 23.30
CA ASP A 83 -1.42 -16.80 23.88
C ASP A 83 -1.88 -15.33 23.77
N ARG A 84 -3.02 -15.04 23.12
CA ARG A 84 -3.42 -13.65 22.81
C ARG A 84 -3.63 -12.78 24.04
N ALA A 85 -3.99 -13.39 25.17
CA ALA A 85 -4.16 -12.67 26.43
C ALA A 85 -2.82 -12.21 27.04
N TYR A 86 -1.74 -12.92 26.72
CA TYR A 86 -0.47 -12.81 27.41
C TYR A 86 0.59 -12.11 26.55
N ALA A 87 0.65 -12.42 25.26
CA ALA A 87 1.64 -11.89 24.33
C ALA A 87 1.23 -10.53 23.74
N ALA A 88 2.13 -9.55 23.82
CA ALA A 88 1.97 -8.28 23.16
C ALA A 88 1.82 -8.47 21.64
N SER A 89 0.72 -7.94 21.11
CA SER A 89 0.23 -8.16 19.75
C SER A 89 -0.44 -6.89 19.21
N SER A 90 -1.15 -7.00 18.08
CA SER A 90 -1.99 -5.93 17.56
C SER A 90 -3.03 -5.36 18.55
N LEU A 91 -3.41 -6.11 19.59
CA LEU A 91 -4.28 -5.63 20.69
C LEU A 91 -3.60 -4.53 21.52
N LEU A 92 -2.29 -4.66 21.78
CA LEU A 92 -1.53 -3.64 22.51
C LEU A 92 -1.44 -2.33 21.72
N SER A 93 -1.25 -2.42 20.39
CA SER A 93 -1.32 -1.25 19.49
C SER A 93 -2.70 -0.56 19.54
N SER A 94 -3.78 -1.34 19.60
CA SER A 94 -5.13 -0.79 19.75
C SER A 94 -5.32 -0.07 21.10
N ALA A 95 -4.77 -0.63 22.18
CA ALA A 95 -4.77 0.00 23.50
C ALA A 95 -4.01 1.33 23.50
N LEU A 96 -2.82 1.40 22.89
CA LEU A 96 -2.06 2.66 22.74
C LEU A 96 -2.92 3.77 22.10
N SER A 97 -3.62 3.46 21.01
CA SER A 97 -4.46 4.43 20.29
C SER A 97 -5.67 4.93 21.09
N THR A 98 -6.14 4.13 22.04
CA THR A 98 -7.29 4.46 22.90
C THR A 98 -6.83 5.27 24.11
N VAL A 99 -5.79 4.79 24.78
CA VAL A 99 -5.33 5.29 26.09
C VAL A 99 -4.44 6.54 25.96
N PHE A 100 -3.56 6.56 24.96
CA PHE A 100 -2.56 7.63 24.76
C PHE A 100 -2.86 8.50 23.54
N ARG A 101 -4.14 8.70 23.23
CA ARG A 101 -4.61 9.43 22.03
C ARG A 101 -3.99 10.82 21.86
N SER A 102 -3.90 11.61 22.93
CA SER A 102 -3.32 12.96 22.89
C SER A 102 -1.80 12.94 22.70
N ALA A 103 -1.12 12.03 23.40
CA ALA A 103 0.33 11.85 23.30
C ALA A 103 0.75 11.39 21.90
N LEU A 104 -0.01 10.48 21.27
CA LEU A 104 0.18 10.05 19.87
C LEU A 104 0.10 11.19 18.86
N ARG A 105 -0.63 12.27 19.18
CA ARG A 105 -0.72 13.48 18.36
C ARG A 105 0.37 14.52 18.69
N GLY A 106 1.23 14.24 19.66
CA GLY A 106 2.22 15.18 20.17
C GLY A 106 1.60 16.38 20.89
N VAL A 107 0.43 16.20 21.52
CA VAL A 107 -0.28 17.28 22.20
C VAL A 107 -0.23 17.07 23.72
N SER A 108 0.37 18.03 24.42
CA SER A 108 0.22 18.21 25.87
C SER A 108 -0.12 19.67 26.17
N ARG A 109 -1.26 19.91 26.83
CA ARG A 109 -1.71 21.26 27.17
C ARG A 109 -0.79 21.93 28.20
N GLU A 110 -0.28 21.14 29.13
CA GLU A 110 0.49 21.62 30.28
C GLU A 110 1.99 21.64 30.01
N ARG A 111 2.45 20.91 28.98
CA ARG A 111 3.85 20.83 28.55
C ARG A 111 3.97 20.85 27.01
N PRO A 112 3.52 21.93 26.33
CA PRO A 112 3.49 21.99 24.87
C PRO A 112 4.90 21.94 24.25
N GLU A 113 5.87 22.66 24.82
CA GLU A 113 7.26 22.69 24.34
C GLU A 113 7.92 21.31 24.48
N LEU A 114 7.74 20.66 25.63
CA LEU A 114 8.28 19.33 25.88
C LEU A 114 7.67 18.26 24.94
N ALA A 115 6.38 18.37 24.59
CA ALA A 115 5.75 17.46 23.62
C ALA A 115 6.35 17.56 22.20
N GLY A 116 6.93 18.71 21.86
CA GLY A 116 7.70 18.93 20.64
C GLY A 116 9.16 18.48 20.71
N THR A 117 9.66 18.15 21.91
CA THR A 117 11.09 17.94 22.17
C THR A 117 11.44 16.46 22.27
N ALA A 118 12.61 16.08 21.72
CA ALA A 118 13.14 14.73 21.89
C ALA A 118 13.70 14.55 23.30
N ILE A 119 13.31 13.48 23.99
CA ILE A 119 13.71 13.18 25.37
C ILE A 119 14.27 11.76 25.46
N PRO A 120 15.14 11.45 26.45
CA PRO A 120 15.61 10.09 26.67
C PRO A 120 14.43 9.20 27.07
N LEU A 121 14.18 8.16 26.28
CA LEU A 121 13.11 7.19 26.48
C LEU A 121 13.68 5.77 26.53
N GLY A 122 13.16 4.98 27.44
CA GLY A 122 13.34 3.53 27.51
C GLY A 122 11.99 2.84 27.41
N ILE A 123 11.81 1.90 26.47
CA ILE A 123 10.60 1.11 26.32
C ILE A 123 10.93 -0.35 26.55
N ARG A 124 10.08 -1.07 27.27
CA ARG A 124 10.17 -2.53 27.38
C ARG A 124 8.83 -3.20 27.08
N VAL A 125 8.88 -4.24 26.25
CA VAL A 125 7.76 -5.14 25.95
C VAL A 125 8.25 -6.57 26.24
N PRO A 126 7.99 -7.08 27.46
CA PRO A 126 8.63 -8.32 27.93
C PRO A 126 8.28 -9.57 27.13
N VAL A 127 7.06 -9.64 26.59
CA VAL A 127 6.59 -10.80 25.81
C VAL A 127 6.00 -10.27 24.51
N LEU A 128 6.86 -9.94 23.55
CA LEU A 128 6.45 -9.50 22.22
C LEU A 128 6.39 -10.68 21.26
N ARG A 129 5.24 -10.90 20.63
CA ARG A 129 5.19 -11.85 19.52
C ARG A 129 5.90 -11.27 18.30
N CYS A 130 6.95 -11.95 17.83
CA CYS A 130 7.80 -11.48 16.74
C CYS A 130 7.95 -12.54 15.64
N ARG A 131 7.05 -12.51 14.65
CA ARG A 131 7.15 -13.36 13.45
C ARG A 131 8.26 -12.85 12.53
N GLY A 132 9.43 -13.45 12.65
CA GLY A 132 10.66 -13.00 11.99
C GLY A 132 11.86 -12.91 12.93
N GLY A 133 11.66 -13.22 14.22
CA GLY A 133 12.74 -13.33 15.20
C GLY A 133 13.31 -11.99 15.66
N ALA A 134 14.29 -12.05 16.57
CA ALA A 134 14.93 -10.88 17.16
C ALA A 134 15.52 -9.92 16.11
N GLU A 135 16.12 -10.46 15.04
CA GLU A 135 16.73 -9.67 13.97
C GLU A 135 15.73 -8.75 13.25
N LEU A 136 14.48 -9.20 13.08
CA LEU A 136 13.45 -8.36 12.48
C LEU A 136 13.13 -7.16 13.38
N ALA A 137 13.07 -7.34 14.69
CA ALA A 137 12.84 -6.22 15.61
C ALA A 137 13.96 -5.17 15.49
N VAL A 138 15.22 -5.62 15.38
CA VAL A 138 16.37 -4.73 15.16
C VAL A 138 16.22 -3.96 13.84
N ARG A 139 15.93 -4.64 12.72
CA ARG A 139 15.74 -4.00 11.40
C ARG A 139 14.60 -2.98 11.36
N LEU A 140 13.58 -3.14 12.18
CA LEU A 140 12.43 -2.24 12.23
C LEU A 140 12.63 -1.04 13.17
N PHE A 141 13.36 -1.18 14.26
CA PHE A 141 13.51 -0.11 15.25
C PHE A 141 14.86 0.62 15.16
N ALA A 142 15.96 -0.05 14.80
CA ALA A 142 17.27 0.59 14.74
C ALA A 142 17.33 1.80 13.77
N PRO A 143 16.75 1.75 12.55
CA PRO A 143 16.74 2.89 11.64
C PRO A 143 15.99 4.12 12.16
N LEU A 144 15.16 3.95 13.20
CA LEU A 144 14.37 5.01 13.84
C LEU A 144 15.12 5.68 15.01
N GLY A 145 16.41 5.39 15.18
CA GLY A 145 17.25 5.96 16.24
C GLY A 145 17.19 5.22 17.58
N TRP A 146 16.70 3.98 17.60
CA TRP A 146 16.68 3.16 18.80
C TRP A 146 17.92 2.28 18.91
N ALA A 147 18.52 2.22 20.10
CA ALA A 147 19.30 1.08 20.53
C ALA A 147 18.32 -0.06 20.90
N VAL A 148 18.42 -1.18 20.19
CA VAL A 148 17.47 -2.30 20.30
C VAL A 148 18.13 -3.48 20.99
N THR A 149 17.49 -3.96 22.06
CA THR A 149 17.78 -5.27 22.66
C THR A 149 16.58 -6.18 22.38
N ALA A 150 16.80 -7.29 21.69
CA ALA A 150 15.76 -8.26 21.35
C ALA A 150 16.25 -9.65 21.72
N ALA A 151 15.85 -10.16 22.89
CA ALA A 151 16.23 -11.49 23.36
C ALA A 151 15.09 -12.50 23.10
N PRO A 152 15.31 -13.56 22.30
CA PRO A 152 14.35 -14.65 22.19
C PRO A 152 14.04 -15.24 23.57
N LEU A 153 12.77 -15.53 23.83
CA LEU A 153 12.36 -16.24 25.04
C LEU A 153 12.35 -17.75 24.76
N PRO A 154 12.90 -18.61 25.65
CA PRO A 154 12.83 -20.06 25.49
C PRO A 154 11.35 -20.51 25.44
N LEU A 155 11.07 -21.59 24.70
CA LEU A 155 9.71 -22.15 24.66
C LEU A 155 9.29 -22.67 26.04
N ASP A 156 10.24 -23.31 26.73
CA ASP A 156 10.09 -23.80 28.09
C ASP A 156 11.48 -23.80 28.76
N GLU A 157 11.60 -23.16 29.92
CA GLU A 157 12.87 -23.09 30.66
C GLU A 157 13.32 -24.45 31.21
N GLN A 158 12.38 -25.38 31.41
CA GLN A 158 12.66 -26.73 31.90
C GLN A 158 13.02 -27.70 30.77
N HIS A 159 12.72 -27.34 29.51
CA HIS A 159 13.00 -28.13 28.31
C HIS A 159 13.75 -27.31 27.23
N PRO A 160 15.03 -26.95 27.47
CA PRO A 160 15.81 -26.14 26.53
C PRO A 160 15.95 -26.76 25.13
N GLU A 161 15.85 -28.08 25.03
CA GLU A 161 15.90 -28.82 23.77
C GLU A 161 14.76 -28.49 22.80
N TRP A 162 13.67 -27.87 23.27
CA TRP A 162 12.59 -27.39 22.41
C TRP A 162 12.91 -26.07 21.70
N GLY A 163 14.01 -25.42 22.08
CA GLY A 163 14.50 -24.19 21.49
C GLY A 163 13.68 -22.95 21.86
N ASP A 164 13.89 -21.89 21.09
CA ASP A 164 13.26 -20.59 21.34
C ASP A 164 11.79 -20.58 20.92
N SER A 165 11.00 -19.86 21.71
CA SER A 165 9.63 -19.49 21.36
C SER A 165 9.60 -18.45 20.24
N ARG A 166 8.40 -18.15 19.75
CA ARG A 166 8.15 -17.03 18.84
C ARG A 166 8.09 -15.65 19.52
N TYR A 167 8.40 -15.58 20.81
CA TYR A 167 8.34 -14.35 21.60
C TYR A 167 9.73 -13.81 21.88
N VAL A 168 9.82 -12.50 22.04
CA VAL A 168 11.04 -11.76 22.29
C VAL A 168 10.79 -10.79 23.45
N ASP A 169 11.75 -10.68 24.38
CA ASP A 169 11.83 -9.54 25.29
C ASP A 169 12.46 -8.37 24.52
N LEU A 170 11.64 -7.37 24.22
CA LEU A 170 12.06 -6.20 23.47
C LEU A 170 12.36 -5.04 24.43
N GLY A 171 13.58 -4.52 24.36
CA GLY A 171 14.00 -3.27 24.96
C GLY A 171 14.41 -2.26 23.88
N LEU A 172 13.94 -1.02 24.00
CA LEU A 172 14.31 0.09 23.12
C LEU A 172 14.81 1.24 24.00
N THR A 173 15.99 1.79 23.68
CA THR A 173 16.51 3.00 24.36
C THR A 173 16.94 4.02 23.31
N GLY A 174 16.54 5.27 23.47
CA GLY A 174 16.88 6.33 22.51
C GLY A 174 16.38 7.70 22.94
N THR A 175 16.82 8.74 22.22
CA THR A 175 16.37 10.12 22.45
C THR A 175 15.45 10.51 21.29
N VAL A 176 14.14 10.44 21.51
CA VAL A 176 13.12 10.72 20.50
C VAL A 176 11.93 11.46 21.12
N ARG A 177 11.07 12.07 20.29
CA ARG A 177 9.82 12.65 20.80
C ARG A 177 8.89 11.53 21.26
N LEU A 178 8.13 11.78 22.33
CA LEU A 178 7.18 10.78 22.84
C LEU A 178 6.13 10.38 21.79
N ALA A 179 5.65 11.35 21.01
CA ALA A 179 4.69 11.08 19.94
C ALA A 179 5.25 10.09 18.91
N ASP A 180 6.50 10.28 18.49
CA ASP A 180 7.16 9.43 17.51
C ASP A 180 7.36 8.03 18.09
N ALA A 181 7.82 7.91 19.33
CA ALA A 181 7.94 6.62 20.03
C ALA A 181 6.63 5.83 20.08
N LEU A 182 5.53 6.49 20.43
CA LEU A 182 4.21 5.86 20.48
C LEU A 182 3.71 5.47 19.08
N ASN A 183 3.98 6.30 18.06
CA ASN A 183 3.61 6.00 16.68
C ASN A 183 4.44 4.85 16.08
N HIS A 184 5.73 4.77 16.39
CA HIS A 184 6.59 3.63 16.04
C HIS A 184 5.99 2.34 16.59
N LEU A 185 5.66 2.29 17.88
CA LEU A 185 5.01 1.12 18.49
C LEU A 185 3.64 0.81 17.87
N TYR A 186 2.82 1.84 17.66
CA TYR A 186 1.48 1.69 17.09
C TYR A 186 1.52 1.02 15.70
N VAL A 187 2.50 1.39 14.87
CA VAL A 187 2.68 0.83 13.53
C VAL A 187 3.41 -0.52 13.55
N LEU A 188 4.49 -0.65 14.33
CA LEU A 188 5.40 -1.79 14.23
C LEU A 188 4.96 -3.01 15.05
N LEU A 189 4.19 -2.85 16.14
CA LEU A 189 3.67 -4.00 16.90
C LEU A 189 2.79 -4.93 16.04
N PRO A 190 1.82 -4.44 15.23
CA PRO A 190 1.09 -5.27 14.28
C PRO A 190 1.95 -5.91 13.18
N VAL A 191 3.04 -5.25 12.77
CA VAL A 191 3.98 -5.75 11.74
C VAL A 191 4.80 -6.92 12.27
N LEU A 192 5.18 -6.87 13.55
CA LEU A 192 5.91 -7.93 14.24
C LEU A 192 4.99 -9.13 14.57
N ASP A 193 3.74 -8.88 14.95
CA ASP A 193 2.73 -9.92 15.18
C ASP A 193 2.37 -10.67 13.88
N ASP A 194 2.35 -9.96 12.74
CA ASP A 194 2.01 -10.47 11.41
C ASP A 194 0.72 -11.33 11.39
N ALA A 195 -0.24 -10.91 12.21
CA ALA A 195 -1.50 -11.61 12.45
C ALA A 195 -2.62 -10.62 12.83
N LYS A 196 -2.89 -9.61 11.99
CA LYS A 196 -4.07 -8.74 12.20
C LYS A 196 -5.36 -9.58 12.13
N HIS A 197 -6.16 -9.54 13.21
CA HIS A 197 -7.35 -10.38 13.38
C HIS A 197 -8.67 -9.70 12.98
N TYR A 198 -8.62 -8.48 12.43
CA TYR A 198 -9.77 -7.75 11.90
C TYR A 198 -9.62 -7.44 10.40
N TRP A 199 -10.74 -7.14 9.74
CA TRP A 199 -10.77 -6.81 8.32
C TRP A 199 -10.09 -5.45 8.08
N VAL A 200 -8.98 -5.44 7.32
CA VAL A 200 -8.24 -4.21 6.96
C VAL A 200 -9.00 -3.47 5.86
N ALA A 201 -9.65 -2.37 6.23
CA ALA A 201 -10.37 -1.49 5.30
C ALA A 201 -9.44 -0.38 4.74
N PRO A 202 -9.81 0.31 3.65
CA PRO A 202 -8.96 1.33 3.02
C PRO A 202 -8.56 2.51 3.94
N ASP A 203 -9.34 2.79 4.98
CA ASP A 203 -9.02 3.79 6.01
C ASP A 203 -7.76 3.43 6.83
N GLU A 204 -7.37 2.14 6.86
CA GLU A 204 -6.12 1.70 7.47
C GLU A 204 -4.89 2.27 6.75
N ILE A 205 -5.00 2.60 5.45
CA ILE A 205 -3.92 3.31 4.73
C ILE A 205 -3.74 4.70 5.32
N ASP A 206 -4.83 5.46 5.50
CA ASP A 206 -4.73 6.80 6.06
C ASP A 206 -4.25 6.79 7.51
N LYS A 207 -4.60 5.76 8.29
CA LYS A 207 -4.05 5.55 9.64
C LYS A 207 -2.56 5.27 9.59
N LEU A 208 -2.11 4.38 8.69
CA LEU A 208 -0.70 4.06 8.50
C LEU A 208 0.09 5.30 8.08
N LEU A 209 -0.38 6.06 7.10
CA LEU A 209 0.31 7.26 6.62
C LEU A 209 0.35 8.36 7.68
N ARG A 210 -0.71 8.53 8.47
CA ARG A 210 -0.74 9.51 9.55
C ARG A 210 0.23 9.15 10.68
N ALA A 211 0.23 7.90 11.12
CA ALA A 211 1.14 7.42 12.16
C ALA A 211 2.58 7.26 11.65
N GLY A 212 2.75 7.02 10.35
CA GLY A 212 4.03 6.92 9.65
C GLY A 212 4.61 8.26 9.22
N ALA A 213 3.90 9.37 9.43
CA ALA A 213 4.33 10.69 8.96
C ALA A 213 5.69 11.06 9.58
N GLY A 214 6.60 11.55 8.75
CA GLY A 214 7.95 11.96 9.16
C GLY A 214 8.99 10.84 9.31
N TRP A 215 8.62 9.56 9.15
CA TRP A 215 9.60 8.45 9.27
C TRP A 215 9.38 7.28 8.32
N LEU A 216 8.14 6.93 8.01
CA LEU A 216 7.83 5.70 7.25
C LEU A 216 8.25 5.80 5.78
N ALA A 217 8.22 6.99 5.20
CA ALA A 217 8.62 7.21 3.80
C ALA A 217 10.11 6.91 3.58
N ASP A 218 10.96 7.24 4.57
CA ASP A 218 12.40 7.06 4.52
C ASP A 218 12.89 5.75 5.15
N HIS A 219 12.00 5.02 5.82
CA HIS A 219 12.36 3.76 6.47
C HIS A 219 12.84 2.71 5.44
N PRO A 220 14.00 2.04 5.66
CA PRO A 220 14.54 1.04 4.72
C PRO A 220 13.56 -0.14 4.51
N GLU A 221 12.89 -0.54 5.59
CA GLU A 221 11.88 -1.61 5.57
C GLU A 221 10.45 -1.14 5.20
N ARG A 222 10.25 0.05 4.63
CA ARG A 222 8.90 0.61 4.35
C ARG A 222 7.97 -0.36 3.58
N ALA A 223 8.53 -1.14 2.65
CA ALA A 223 7.78 -2.14 1.89
C ALA A 223 7.29 -3.30 2.76
N LEU A 224 8.13 -3.78 3.67
CA LEU A 224 7.78 -4.83 4.62
C LEU A 224 6.74 -4.33 5.63
N ILE A 225 6.98 -3.15 6.21
CA ILE A 225 6.08 -2.51 7.18
C ILE A 225 4.70 -2.32 6.56
N THR A 226 4.63 -1.69 5.39
CA THR A 226 3.36 -1.42 4.69
C THR A 226 2.61 -2.70 4.36
N ARG A 227 3.31 -3.71 3.84
CA ARG A 227 2.70 -5.00 3.47
C ARG A 227 2.11 -5.71 4.68
N ARG A 228 2.88 -5.86 5.77
CA ARG A 228 2.42 -6.57 6.97
C ARG A 228 1.35 -5.77 7.74
N TYR A 229 1.51 -4.45 7.84
CA TYR A 229 0.51 -3.60 8.48
C TYR A 229 -0.85 -3.69 7.78
N LEU A 230 -0.86 -3.86 6.45
CA LEU A 230 -2.09 -4.01 5.67
C LEU A 230 -2.49 -5.48 5.45
N ALA A 231 -2.04 -6.37 6.34
CA ALA A 231 -2.36 -7.80 6.34
C ALA A 231 -2.11 -8.49 4.99
N HIS A 232 -0.99 -8.15 4.35
CA HIS A 232 -0.56 -8.66 3.03
C HIS A 232 -1.52 -8.39 1.87
N ARG A 233 -2.48 -7.46 2.02
CA ARG A 233 -3.38 -7.05 0.93
C ARG A 233 -2.61 -6.24 -0.11
N ARG A 234 -2.14 -6.90 -1.18
CA ARG A 234 -1.30 -6.32 -2.24
C ARG A 234 -1.83 -4.99 -2.78
N ALA A 235 -3.13 -4.91 -3.08
CA ALA A 235 -3.75 -3.69 -3.59
C ALA A 235 -3.64 -2.49 -2.61
N LEU A 236 -3.88 -2.73 -1.31
CA LEU A 236 -3.76 -1.67 -0.30
C LEU A 236 -2.30 -1.31 -0.05
N ALA A 237 -1.41 -2.31 -0.03
CA ALA A 237 0.02 -2.10 0.16
C ALA A 237 0.65 -1.30 -0.99
N GLY A 238 0.27 -1.61 -2.24
CA GLY A 238 0.71 -0.85 -3.42
C GLY A 238 0.24 0.61 -3.37
N GLN A 239 -1.02 0.86 -2.99
CA GLN A 239 -1.54 2.22 -2.83
C GLN A 239 -0.81 3.02 -1.74
N ALA A 240 -0.57 2.39 -0.58
CA ALA A 240 0.16 3.02 0.50
C ALA A 240 1.61 3.33 0.11
N LEU A 241 2.30 2.41 -0.59
CA LEU A 241 3.67 2.62 -1.08
C LEU A 241 3.75 3.74 -2.13
N ALA A 242 2.78 3.82 -3.04
CA ALA A 242 2.72 4.90 -4.01
C ALA A 242 2.59 6.27 -3.32
N ARG A 243 1.71 6.38 -2.31
CA ARG A 243 1.54 7.62 -1.53
C ARG A 243 2.76 7.96 -0.68
N LEU A 244 3.46 6.97 -0.12
CA LEU A 244 4.72 7.20 0.60
C LEU A 244 5.81 7.71 -0.34
N ALA A 245 5.87 7.20 -1.57
CA ALA A 245 6.82 7.68 -2.57
C ALA A 245 6.53 9.15 -2.96
N GLU A 246 5.25 9.53 -3.09
CA GLU A 246 4.84 10.92 -3.32
C GLU A 246 5.26 11.85 -2.17
N LEU A 247 5.09 11.42 -0.91
CA LEU A 247 5.49 12.20 0.27
C LEU A 247 7.01 12.40 0.33
N ARG A 248 7.79 11.36 0.05
CA ARG A 248 9.26 11.43 0.03
C ARG A 248 9.80 12.42 -0.99
N LEU A 249 9.11 12.58 -2.12
CA LEU A 249 9.46 13.52 -3.18
C LEU A 249 9.07 14.97 -2.83
N ALA A 250 8.08 15.18 -1.96
CA ALA A 250 7.58 16.50 -1.58
C ALA A 250 8.39 17.17 -0.46
N ASP A 251 9.08 16.38 0.38
CA ASP A 251 9.87 16.88 1.53
C ASP A 251 11.30 17.32 1.17
N VAL A 252 11.70 17.27 -0.10
CA VAL A 252 12.99 17.79 -0.58
C VAL A 252 12.84 19.30 -0.88
N PRO A 253 13.52 20.20 -0.15
CA PRO A 253 13.46 21.63 -0.46
C PRO A 253 14.13 21.90 -1.81
N ALA A 254 13.50 22.71 -2.65
CA ALA A 254 14.15 23.24 -3.85
C ALA A 254 15.15 24.32 -3.43
N ALA A 255 16.44 23.97 -3.29
CA ALA A 255 17.54 24.95 -3.32
C ALA A 255 18.91 24.31 -3.59
N ASP A 256 19.48 24.83 -4.68
CA ASP A 256 20.88 25.10 -5.03
C ASP A 256 21.90 23.98 -5.25
N ASP A 257 22.53 24.12 -6.42
CA ASP A 257 23.57 23.29 -7.02
C ASP A 257 24.88 23.39 -6.23
N SER A 258 25.35 22.30 -5.61
CA SER A 258 26.79 22.01 -5.53
C SER A 258 27.10 20.60 -5.02
N VAL A 259 27.49 19.76 -5.99
CA VAL A 259 28.51 18.69 -6.01
C VAL A 259 28.43 17.43 -5.14
N ASP A 260 28.81 16.36 -5.85
CA ASP A 260 29.39 15.08 -5.45
C ASP A 260 28.48 13.95 -4.93
N GLU A 261 27.89 13.23 -5.88
CA GLU A 261 27.90 11.76 -5.82
C GLU A 261 28.37 11.14 -7.13
N ALA A 262 29.56 10.56 -7.07
CA ALA A 262 30.04 9.58 -8.03
C ALA A 262 29.41 8.22 -7.73
N ALA A 263 28.52 7.74 -8.63
CA ALA A 263 28.67 6.45 -9.33
C ALA A 263 27.38 6.08 -10.12
N GLY A 264 27.45 6.14 -11.45
CA GLY A 264 26.66 5.32 -12.39
C GLY A 264 25.45 6.01 -13.06
N PRO A 265 25.35 6.05 -14.41
CA PRO A 265 24.49 7.01 -15.11
C PRO A 265 23.05 6.48 -15.25
N ALA A 266 22.15 6.97 -14.41
CA ALA A 266 20.76 7.14 -14.79
C ALA A 266 20.62 8.55 -15.38
N ASP A 267 20.20 8.62 -16.64
CA ASP A 267 20.01 9.82 -17.45
C ASP A 267 19.01 10.78 -16.76
N GLY A 268 19.56 11.59 -15.86
CA GLY A 268 18.85 12.49 -14.96
C GLY A 268 18.54 13.81 -15.64
N ASP A 269 17.31 13.92 -16.12
CA ASP A 269 16.68 15.22 -16.34
C ASP A 269 15.48 15.33 -15.37
N PRO A 270 15.54 16.20 -14.34
CA PRO A 270 14.43 16.43 -13.41
C PRO A 270 13.18 17.03 -14.08
N ARG A 271 13.21 17.26 -15.41
CA ARG A 271 12.04 17.63 -16.23
C ARG A 271 11.37 16.45 -16.93
N ARG A 272 11.91 15.23 -16.87
CA ARG A 272 11.31 14.06 -17.53
C ARG A 272 10.18 13.48 -16.68
N ALA A 273 8.95 13.61 -17.18
CA ALA A 273 7.78 13.00 -16.58
C ALA A 273 7.97 11.48 -16.36
N SER A 274 7.41 10.93 -15.28
CA SER A 274 7.54 9.51 -14.97
C SER A 274 6.99 8.63 -16.11
N LEU A 275 7.49 7.39 -16.25
CA LEU A 275 7.06 6.47 -17.31
C LEU A 275 5.53 6.28 -17.34
N ALA A 276 4.89 6.21 -16.17
CA ALA A 276 3.43 6.11 -16.07
C ALA A 276 2.72 7.37 -16.61
N VAL A 277 3.27 8.56 -16.37
CA VAL A 277 2.74 9.82 -16.92
C VAL A 277 2.93 9.85 -18.44
N ARG A 278 4.14 9.56 -18.93
CA ARG A 278 4.45 9.49 -20.37
C ARG A 278 3.57 8.49 -21.11
N ARG A 279 3.29 7.33 -20.50
CA ARG A 279 2.37 6.32 -21.02
C ARG A 279 0.96 6.85 -21.15
N ARG A 280 0.44 7.47 -20.09
CA ARG A 280 -0.90 8.08 -20.10
C ARG A 280 -0.99 9.18 -21.17
N GLU A 281 0.04 10.01 -21.30
CA GLU A 281 0.11 11.05 -22.35
C GLU A 281 0.12 10.46 -23.76
N ALA A 282 0.89 9.39 -23.99
CA ALA A 282 0.91 8.69 -25.27
C ALA A 282 -0.45 8.07 -25.63
N VAL A 283 -1.13 7.46 -24.66
CA VAL A 283 -2.50 6.94 -24.83
C VAL A 283 -3.48 8.06 -25.16
N LEU A 284 -3.43 9.20 -24.44
CA LEU A 284 -4.28 10.35 -24.72
C LEU A 284 -4.01 10.95 -26.11
N ALA A 285 -2.75 10.97 -26.55
CA ALA A 285 -2.37 11.40 -27.89
C ALA A 285 -2.89 10.45 -28.98
N ALA A 286 -2.82 9.13 -28.76
CA ALA A 286 -3.39 8.14 -29.67
C ALA A 286 -4.92 8.27 -29.79
N LEU A 287 -5.63 8.42 -28.67
CA LEU A 287 -7.07 8.67 -28.65
C LEU A 287 -7.45 10.01 -29.32
N ALA A 288 -6.62 11.04 -29.14
CA ALA A 288 -6.79 12.31 -29.81
C ALA A 288 -6.68 12.17 -31.34
N ALA A 289 -5.67 11.44 -31.81
CA ALA A 289 -5.39 11.24 -33.22
C ALA A 289 -6.45 10.37 -33.92
N SER A 290 -7.10 9.45 -33.20
CA SER A 290 -8.20 8.65 -33.76
C SER A 290 -9.50 9.44 -33.94
N GLY A 291 -9.64 10.59 -33.28
CA GLY A 291 -10.87 11.39 -33.31
C GLY A 291 -11.99 10.82 -32.43
N ALA A 292 -11.68 9.89 -31.53
CA ALA A 292 -12.67 9.26 -30.66
C ALA A 292 -13.30 10.26 -29.67
N THR A 293 -14.61 10.16 -29.48
CA THR A 293 -15.39 10.97 -28.53
C THR A 293 -16.04 10.12 -27.44
N ARG A 294 -16.34 8.85 -27.75
CA ARG A 294 -16.89 7.85 -26.83
C ARG A 294 -15.82 6.81 -26.54
N VAL A 295 -15.25 6.84 -25.34
CA VAL A 295 -14.07 6.05 -24.98
C VAL A 295 -14.37 5.12 -23.81
N VAL A 296 -13.92 3.88 -23.91
CA VAL A 296 -13.91 2.93 -22.79
C VAL A 296 -12.48 2.60 -22.33
N ASP A 297 -12.26 2.70 -21.02
CA ASP A 297 -11.04 2.30 -20.33
C ASP A 297 -11.26 0.90 -19.71
N LEU A 298 -10.70 -0.12 -20.35
CA LEU A 298 -10.88 -1.53 -19.99
C LEU A 298 -9.76 -1.95 -19.02
N GLY A 299 -10.12 -2.23 -17.77
CA GLY A 299 -9.14 -2.36 -16.69
C GLY A 299 -8.76 -1.01 -16.10
N CYS A 300 -9.75 -0.15 -15.85
CA CYS A 300 -9.52 1.26 -15.50
C CYS A 300 -8.82 1.48 -14.14
N GLY A 301 -8.74 0.44 -13.30
CA GLY A 301 -8.08 0.48 -12.01
C GLY A 301 -8.65 1.61 -11.14
N GLY A 302 -7.75 2.40 -10.53
CA GLY A 302 -8.12 3.55 -9.71
C GLY A 302 -8.59 4.80 -10.49
N GLY A 303 -8.80 4.73 -11.81
CA GLY A 303 -9.34 5.83 -12.63
C GLY A 303 -8.35 6.93 -13.00
N ALA A 304 -7.05 6.60 -13.11
CA ALA A 304 -6.01 7.58 -13.44
C ALA A 304 -6.14 8.14 -14.88
N LEU A 305 -6.50 7.28 -15.85
CA LEU A 305 -6.79 7.70 -17.22
C LEU A 305 -8.16 8.39 -17.32
N LEU A 306 -9.19 7.83 -16.67
CA LEU A 306 -10.53 8.43 -16.59
C LEU A 306 -10.50 9.90 -16.13
N THR A 307 -9.64 10.23 -15.17
CA THR A 307 -9.49 11.62 -14.68
C THR A 307 -9.04 12.56 -15.80
N ALA A 308 -8.08 12.13 -16.63
CA ALA A 308 -7.58 12.93 -17.74
C ALA A 308 -8.60 13.02 -18.89
N LEU A 309 -9.29 11.90 -19.20
CA LEU A 309 -10.36 11.88 -20.19
C LEU A 309 -11.52 12.81 -19.81
N LEU A 310 -11.92 12.83 -18.54
CA LEU A 310 -13.03 13.67 -18.09
C LEU A 310 -12.71 15.18 -18.14
N ALA A 311 -11.44 15.54 -17.92
CA ALA A 311 -10.94 16.91 -17.99
C ALA A 311 -10.99 17.49 -19.42
N ASP A 312 -10.86 16.63 -20.44
CA ASP A 312 -10.90 17.02 -21.83
C ASP A 312 -12.33 17.01 -22.37
N ARG A 313 -12.78 18.11 -22.98
CA ARG A 313 -14.16 18.26 -23.47
C ARG A 313 -14.46 17.48 -24.76
N ARG A 314 -13.43 16.97 -25.45
CA ARG A 314 -13.60 16.16 -26.67
C ARG A 314 -14.31 14.85 -26.40
N TYR A 315 -14.14 14.27 -25.21
CA TYR A 315 -14.75 13.01 -24.84
C TYR A 315 -16.16 13.23 -24.29
N THR A 316 -17.18 12.91 -25.08
CA THR A 316 -18.58 13.11 -24.70
C THR A 316 -19.12 11.96 -23.84
N GLU A 317 -18.51 10.77 -23.93
CA GLU A 317 -18.84 9.62 -23.09
C GLU A 317 -17.57 8.87 -22.71
N VAL A 318 -17.38 8.65 -21.41
CA VAL A 318 -16.21 7.99 -20.82
C VAL A 318 -16.69 6.87 -19.91
N VAL A 319 -16.26 5.64 -20.18
CA VAL A 319 -16.60 4.49 -19.35
C VAL A 319 -15.36 3.85 -18.79
N GLY A 320 -15.33 3.68 -17.47
CA GLY A 320 -14.34 2.83 -16.80
C GLY A 320 -14.91 1.45 -16.51
N VAL A 321 -14.22 0.41 -16.94
CA VAL A 321 -14.59 -0.98 -16.65
C VAL A 321 -13.49 -1.68 -15.88
N ASP A 322 -13.86 -2.39 -14.83
CA ASP A 322 -12.93 -3.21 -14.05
C ASP A 322 -13.65 -4.44 -13.49
N VAL A 323 -12.92 -5.55 -13.36
CA VAL A 323 -13.45 -6.77 -12.75
C VAL A 323 -13.55 -6.63 -11.22
N ALA A 324 -12.69 -5.80 -10.63
CA ALA A 324 -12.60 -5.59 -9.19
C ALA A 324 -13.54 -4.46 -8.73
N PRO A 325 -14.58 -4.75 -7.90
CA PRO A 325 -15.45 -3.71 -7.34
C PRO A 325 -14.70 -2.62 -6.57
N GLN A 326 -13.56 -2.97 -5.96
CA GLN A 326 -12.74 -2.05 -5.19
C GLN A 326 -12.05 -1.02 -6.09
N ALA A 327 -11.59 -1.41 -7.29
CA ALA A 327 -11.00 -0.50 -8.27
C ALA A 327 -12.02 0.56 -8.70
N LEU A 328 -13.24 0.13 -9.03
CA LEU A 328 -14.35 1.04 -9.37
C LEU A 328 -14.71 1.99 -8.22
N THR A 329 -14.71 1.49 -6.98
CA THR A 329 -14.92 2.35 -5.80
C THR A 329 -13.84 3.43 -5.68
N MET A 330 -12.58 3.08 -5.97
CA MET A 330 -11.47 4.04 -5.96
C MET A 330 -11.57 5.04 -7.12
N ALA A 331 -11.90 4.57 -8.32
CA ALA A 331 -12.13 5.43 -9.48
C ALA A 331 -13.25 6.44 -9.20
N ALA A 332 -14.37 5.99 -8.61
CA ALA A 332 -15.48 6.87 -8.22
C ALA A 332 -15.03 7.97 -7.26
N ARG A 333 -14.23 7.62 -6.23
CA ARG A 333 -13.68 8.58 -5.26
C ARG A 333 -12.68 9.55 -5.90
N ARG A 334 -11.80 9.05 -6.77
CA ARG A 334 -10.79 9.86 -7.48
C ARG A 334 -11.44 10.89 -8.40
N LEU A 335 -12.45 10.46 -9.15
CA LEU A 335 -13.26 11.31 -10.02
C LEU A 335 -14.19 12.24 -9.22
N ARG A 336 -14.37 11.97 -7.92
CA ARG A 336 -15.30 12.67 -7.03
C ARG A 336 -16.73 12.68 -7.60
N LEU A 337 -17.20 11.52 -8.08
CA LEU A 337 -18.48 11.40 -8.81
C LEU A 337 -19.64 12.11 -8.08
N ASP A 338 -19.75 11.92 -6.76
CA ASP A 338 -20.80 12.52 -5.93
C ASP A 338 -20.76 14.07 -5.85
N ARG A 339 -19.67 14.69 -6.31
CA ARG A 339 -19.44 16.15 -6.25
C ARG A 339 -19.23 16.78 -7.62
N LEU A 340 -19.26 15.99 -8.69
CA LEU A 340 -19.09 16.52 -10.04
C LEU A 340 -20.32 17.38 -10.43
N PRO A 341 -20.16 18.44 -11.23
CA PRO A 341 -21.29 19.10 -11.85
C PRO A 341 -22.07 18.13 -12.74
N GLN A 342 -23.40 18.27 -12.83
CA GLN A 342 -24.28 17.36 -13.59
C GLN A 342 -23.75 17.06 -15.01
N ARG A 343 -23.33 18.09 -15.74
CA ARG A 343 -22.76 17.97 -17.10
C ARG A 343 -21.51 17.09 -17.19
N GLN A 344 -20.73 16.97 -16.12
CA GLN A 344 -19.58 16.06 -16.06
C GLN A 344 -19.98 14.68 -15.54
N GLN A 345 -20.94 14.59 -14.61
CA GLN A 345 -21.49 13.31 -14.16
C GLN A 345 -22.10 12.52 -15.31
N ASP A 346 -22.88 13.17 -16.17
CA ASP A 346 -23.58 12.51 -17.28
C ASP A 346 -22.62 11.94 -18.33
N ARG A 347 -21.37 12.44 -18.38
CA ARG A 347 -20.32 12.00 -19.31
C ARG A 347 -19.57 10.76 -18.83
N VAL A 348 -19.68 10.36 -17.57
CA VAL A 348 -18.84 9.29 -17.01
C VAL A 348 -19.64 8.17 -16.36
N ARG A 349 -19.29 6.92 -16.67
CA ARG A 349 -19.88 5.72 -16.04
C ARG A 349 -18.80 4.76 -15.60
N LEU A 350 -19.09 4.00 -14.55
CA LEU A 350 -18.23 2.93 -14.04
C LEU A 350 -19.01 1.62 -14.06
N TRP A 351 -18.48 0.60 -14.71
CA TRP A 351 -19.11 -0.72 -14.83
C TRP A 351 -18.22 -1.83 -14.32
N GLN A 352 -18.82 -2.73 -13.55
CA GLN A 352 -18.16 -3.98 -13.21
C GLN A 352 -18.40 -4.98 -14.33
N SER A 353 -17.30 -5.46 -14.93
CA SER A 353 -17.30 -6.50 -15.94
C SER A 353 -15.92 -7.13 -16.04
N ALA A 354 -15.83 -8.39 -16.48
CA ALA A 354 -14.53 -9.01 -16.77
C ALA A 354 -14.28 -8.95 -18.28
N LEU A 355 -13.05 -8.66 -18.66
CA LEU A 355 -12.65 -8.50 -20.06
C LEU A 355 -12.66 -9.81 -20.86
N THR A 356 -12.93 -10.95 -20.19
CA THR A 356 -13.08 -12.27 -20.81
C THR A 356 -14.55 -12.63 -21.08
N TYR A 357 -15.50 -11.75 -20.79
CA TYR A 357 -16.91 -11.94 -21.10
C TYR A 357 -17.37 -10.94 -22.15
N ARG A 358 -18.21 -11.40 -23.08
CA ARG A 358 -18.92 -10.52 -23.99
C ARG A 358 -19.94 -9.68 -23.21
N ASP A 359 -19.76 -8.37 -23.24
CA ASP A 359 -20.64 -7.42 -22.59
C ASP A 359 -21.21 -6.47 -23.64
N ASP A 360 -22.51 -6.61 -23.94
CA ASP A 360 -23.17 -5.82 -24.97
C ASP A 360 -23.13 -4.32 -24.70
N ARG A 361 -22.94 -3.91 -23.44
CA ARG A 361 -22.83 -2.50 -23.07
C ARG A 361 -21.55 -1.85 -23.62
N LEU A 362 -20.53 -2.64 -23.99
CA LEU A 362 -19.26 -2.17 -24.53
C LEU A 362 -19.27 -1.95 -26.05
N ARG A 363 -20.39 -2.24 -26.72
CA ARG A 363 -20.51 -2.09 -28.17
C ARG A 363 -20.72 -0.64 -28.57
N GLY A 364 -20.21 -0.29 -29.75
CA GLY A 364 -20.46 1.01 -30.38
C GLY A 364 -19.69 2.19 -29.76
N TYR A 365 -18.61 1.92 -29.02
CA TYR A 365 -17.64 2.93 -28.60
C TYR A 365 -16.65 3.22 -29.73
N ASP A 366 -16.22 4.47 -29.82
CA ASP A 366 -15.27 4.91 -30.85
C ASP A 366 -13.88 4.31 -30.58
N ALA A 367 -13.49 4.27 -29.30
CA ALA A 367 -12.22 3.70 -28.88
C ALA A 367 -12.29 2.92 -27.55
N ALA A 368 -11.45 1.90 -27.45
CA ALA A 368 -11.16 1.19 -26.20
C ALA A 368 -9.67 1.26 -25.84
N VAL A 369 -9.37 1.28 -24.55
CA VAL A 369 -8.00 1.31 -24.03
C VAL A 369 -7.75 0.10 -23.14
N LEU A 370 -6.66 -0.60 -23.38
CA LEU A 370 -6.09 -1.68 -22.56
C LEU A 370 -4.71 -1.23 -22.08
N MET A 371 -4.67 -0.34 -21.10
CA MET A 371 -3.42 0.27 -20.61
C MET A 371 -2.84 -0.53 -19.45
N GLU A 372 -1.83 -1.36 -19.71
CA GLU A 372 -1.19 -2.26 -18.73
C GLU A 372 -2.18 -3.28 -18.14
N VAL A 373 -2.80 -4.07 -19.02
CA VAL A 373 -3.91 -4.95 -18.68
C VAL A 373 -3.62 -6.38 -19.09
N VAL A 374 -3.15 -6.56 -20.32
CA VAL A 374 -2.97 -7.89 -20.94
C VAL A 374 -2.01 -8.76 -20.14
N GLU A 375 -0.94 -8.17 -19.59
CA GLU A 375 0.07 -8.84 -18.77
C GLU A 375 -0.44 -9.37 -17.43
N HIS A 376 -1.61 -8.92 -16.97
CA HIS A 376 -2.25 -9.39 -15.74
C HIS A 376 -3.22 -10.55 -15.98
N LEU A 377 -3.51 -10.89 -17.24
CA LEU A 377 -4.33 -12.04 -17.59
C LEU A 377 -3.47 -13.32 -17.65
N ASP A 378 -4.05 -14.43 -17.22
CA ASP A 378 -3.45 -15.73 -17.51
C ASP A 378 -3.45 -15.94 -19.04
N PRO A 379 -2.33 -16.39 -19.67
CA PRO A 379 -2.25 -16.53 -21.13
C PRO A 379 -3.38 -17.33 -21.76
N ALA A 380 -3.90 -18.36 -21.07
CA ALA A 380 -5.03 -19.17 -21.52
C ALA A 380 -6.35 -18.40 -21.64
N ARG A 381 -6.46 -17.21 -21.03
CA ARG A 381 -7.64 -16.34 -21.09
C ARG A 381 -7.53 -15.24 -22.14
N LEU A 382 -6.36 -15.06 -22.73
CA LEU A 382 -6.11 -14.01 -23.72
C LEU A 382 -7.01 -14.16 -24.97
N PRO A 383 -7.26 -15.37 -25.52
CA PRO A 383 -8.21 -15.52 -26.63
C PRO A 383 -9.64 -15.07 -26.29
N ALA A 384 -10.06 -15.22 -25.03
CA ALA A 384 -11.38 -14.74 -24.60
C ALA A 384 -11.43 -13.20 -24.51
N LEU A 385 -10.32 -12.54 -24.16
CA LEU A 385 -10.21 -11.08 -24.22
C LEU A 385 -10.20 -10.58 -25.67
N GLU A 386 -9.45 -11.26 -26.55
CA GLU A 386 -9.40 -10.98 -27.99
C GLU A 386 -10.81 -10.99 -28.58
N ASP A 387 -11.56 -12.09 -28.37
CA ASP A 387 -12.94 -12.21 -28.84
C ASP A 387 -13.88 -11.18 -28.21
N ALA A 388 -13.83 -10.97 -26.89
CA ALA A 388 -14.74 -10.05 -26.21
C ALA A 388 -14.52 -8.59 -26.62
N VAL A 389 -13.27 -8.16 -26.76
CA VAL A 389 -12.92 -6.76 -27.03
C VAL A 389 -12.85 -6.47 -28.53
N LEU A 390 -12.05 -7.22 -29.28
CA LEU A 390 -11.80 -6.96 -30.71
C LEU A 390 -12.91 -7.52 -31.60
N GLY A 391 -13.47 -8.68 -31.23
CA GLY A 391 -14.55 -9.34 -31.97
C GLY A 391 -15.96 -8.80 -31.66
N HIS A 392 -16.35 -8.84 -30.38
CA HIS A 392 -17.72 -8.53 -29.94
C HIS A 392 -17.97 -7.05 -29.69
N ALA A 393 -17.16 -6.41 -28.83
CA ALA A 393 -17.30 -4.97 -28.56
C ALA A 393 -16.95 -4.12 -29.79
N ARG A 394 -15.89 -4.54 -30.51
CA ARG A 394 -15.44 -4.06 -31.82
C ARG A 394 -15.41 -2.52 -31.94
N PRO A 395 -14.64 -1.82 -31.09
CA PRO A 395 -14.50 -0.37 -31.19
C PRO A 395 -13.75 0.04 -32.46
N GLY A 396 -13.93 1.28 -32.92
CA GLY A 396 -13.22 1.80 -34.10
C GLY A 396 -11.70 1.83 -33.92
N THR A 397 -11.24 2.12 -32.71
CA THR A 397 -9.82 2.12 -32.33
C THR A 397 -9.59 1.35 -31.03
N VAL A 398 -8.50 0.57 -30.94
CA VAL A 398 -8.02 -0.02 -29.68
C VAL A 398 -6.60 0.43 -29.41
N VAL A 399 -6.35 0.99 -28.23
CA VAL A 399 -5.00 1.33 -27.77
C VAL A 399 -4.58 0.32 -26.72
N VAL A 400 -3.48 -0.39 -26.96
CA VAL A 400 -2.92 -1.39 -26.04
C VAL A 400 -1.55 -0.90 -25.58
N THR A 401 -1.28 -0.96 -24.27
CA THR A 401 0.08 -0.82 -23.75
C THR A 401 0.44 -1.99 -22.86
N THR A 402 1.70 -2.40 -22.91
CA THR A 402 2.24 -3.46 -22.05
C THR A 402 3.75 -3.27 -21.84
N PRO A 403 4.35 -3.82 -20.77
CA PRO A 403 5.80 -3.79 -20.57
C PRO A 403 6.58 -4.49 -21.70
N ASN A 404 7.82 -4.06 -21.90
CA ASN A 404 8.79 -4.71 -22.79
C ASN A 404 9.80 -5.56 -22.00
N ALA A 405 9.67 -6.88 -21.99
CA ALA A 405 10.56 -7.74 -21.21
C ALA A 405 12.06 -7.53 -21.53
N GLU A 406 12.41 -7.15 -22.77
CA GLU A 406 13.80 -6.91 -23.19
C GLU A 406 14.44 -5.74 -22.42
N TYR A 407 13.65 -4.73 -22.06
CA TYR A 407 14.15 -3.54 -21.36
C TYR A 407 14.37 -3.80 -19.84
N ASN A 408 13.97 -4.97 -19.32
CA ASN A 408 14.07 -5.30 -17.89
C ASN A 408 15.51 -5.21 -17.35
N VAL A 409 16.50 -5.50 -18.20
CA VAL A 409 17.92 -5.46 -17.84
C VAL A 409 18.41 -4.06 -17.45
N ARG A 410 17.69 -3.00 -17.82
CA ARG A 410 17.99 -1.61 -17.44
C ARG A 410 17.50 -1.24 -16.04
N TYR A 411 16.73 -2.10 -15.37
CA TYR A 411 16.27 -1.85 -14.00
C TYR A 411 17.23 -2.49 -12.99
N GLU A 412 17.98 -1.64 -12.29
CA GLU A 412 18.87 -2.07 -11.21
C GLU A 412 18.09 -2.80 -10.10
N GLY A 413 18.58 -3.97 -9.68
CA GLY A 413 17.95 -4.78 -8.63
C GLY A 413 16.86 -5.74 -9.11
N LEU A 414 16.58 -5.83 -10.42
CA LEU A 414 15.69 -6.85 -10.98
C LEU A 414 16.49 -8.09 -11.42
N PRO A 415 16.34 -9.26 -10.76
CA PRO A 415 17.04 -10.48 -11.17
C PRO A 415 16.62 -10.93 -12.57
N ALA A 416 17.56 -11.49 -13.35
CA ALA A 416 17.27 -12.03 -14.68
C ALA A 416 16.10 -13.03 -14.63
N GLY A 417 15.14 -12.88 -15.55
CA GLY A 417 13.94 -13.73 -15.62
C GLY A 417 12.82 -13.38 -14.64
N ARG A 418 12.91 -12.25 -13.91
CA ARG A 418 11.80 -11.72 -13.10
C ARG A 418 11.05 -10.62 -13.83
N PHE A 419 9.74 -10.57 -13.63
CA PHE A 419 8.86 -9.50 -14.11
C PHE A 419 9.07 -8.22 -13.29
N ARG A 420 8.89 -7.07 -13.93
CA ARG A 420 8.96 -5.75 -13.29
C ARG A 420 7.91 -5.58 -12.21
N HIS A 421 6.78 -6.29 -12.33
CA HIS A 421 5.74 -6.30 -11.32
C HIS A 421 5.38 -7.74 -10.91
N PRO A 422 5.24 -8.05 -9.60
CA PRO A 422 4.98 -9.40 -9.12
C PRO A 422 3.59 -9.94 -9.47
N ASP A 423 2.68 -9.08 -9.91
CA ASP A 423 1.33 -9.46 -10.36
C ASP A 423 1.24 -9.63 -11.90
N HIS A 424 2.36 -9.53 -12.63
CA HIS A 424 2.40 -9.93 -14.04
C HIS A 424 2.37 -11.45 -14.16
N ARG A 425 1.58 -11.94 -15.11
CA ARG A 425 1.53 -13.35 -15.52
C ARG A 425 2.55 -13.65 -16.60
N PHE A 426 2.86 -12.65 -17.42
CA PHE A 426 3.88 -12.68 -18.46
C PHE A 426 4.34 -11.26 -18.77
N GLU A 427 5.48 -11.10 -19.43
CA GLU A 427 5.89 -9.86 -20.09
C GLU A 427 6.42 -10.24 -21.47
N TRP A 428 5.93 -9.61 -22.52
CA TRP A 428 6.35 -9.93 -23.88
C TRP A 428 7.61 -9.15 -24.28
N THR A 429 8.44 -9.80 -25.07
CA THR A 429 9.42 -9.12 -25.94
C THR A 429 8.71 -8.34 -27.05
N ARG A 430 9.43 -7.47 -27.77
CA ARG A 430 8.90 -6.77 -28.94
C ARG A 430 8.43 -7.72 -30.04
N ALA A 431 9.14 -8.82 -30.24
CA ALA A 431 8.77 -9.82 -31.24
C ALA A 431 7.46 -10.55 -30.87
N GLU A 432 7.30 -10.94 -29.62
CA GLU A 432 6.07 -11.60 -29.15
C GLU A 432 4.87 -10.66 -29.18
N PHE A 433 5.06 -9.40 -28.77
CA PHE A 433 4.00 -8.39 -28.83
C PHE A 433 3.59 -8.10 -30.27
N ALA A 434 4.54 -7.92 -31.19
CA ALA A 434 4.25 -7.72 -32.61
C ALA A 434 3.50 -8.91 -33.22
N ALA A 435 3.96 -10.14 -32.96
CA ALA A 435 3.29 -11.35 -33.43
C ALA A 435 1.86 -11.48 -32.89
N TRP A 436 1.63 -11.11 -31.62
CA TRP A 436 0.30 -11.08 -31.03
C TRP A 436 -0.59 -10.03 -31.71
N ILE A 437 -0.11 -8.80 -31.88
CA ILE A 437 -0.82 -7.70 -32.54
C ILE A 437 -1.19 -8.05 -33.98
N ASP A 438 -0.25 -8.58 -34.76
CA ASP A 438 -0.48 -8.95 -36.16
C ASP A 438 -1.56 -10.03 -36.29
N ARG A 439 -1.50 -11.05 -35.42
CA ARG A 439 -2.51 -12.13 -35.39
C ARG A 439 -3.90 -11.59 -35.09
N VAL A 440 -4.05 -10.83 -33.99
CA VAL A 440 -5.39 -10.36 -33.56
C VAL A 440 -5.93 -9.30 -34.52
N ALA A 441 -5.06 -8.50 -35.15
CA ALA A 441 -5.46 -7.54 -36.17
C ALA A 441 -6.00 -8.25 -37.41
N ALA A 442 -5.30 -9.27 -37.91
CA ALA A 442 -5.75 -10.06 -39.06
C ALA A 442 -7.06 -10.82 -38.76
N GLU A 443 -7.17 -11.44 -37.58
CA GLU A 443 -8.33 -12.24 -37.18
C GLU A 443 -9.61 -11.41 -37.02
N HIS A 444 -9.49 -10.21 -36.43
CA HIS A 444 -10.66 -9.37 -36.12
C HIS A 444 -10.87 -8.19 -37.09
N GLY A 445 -10.06 -8.09 -38.14
CA GLY A 445 -10.23 -7.06 -39.19
C GLY A 445 -9.79 -5.67 -38.76
N TYR A 446 -8.62 -5.55 -38.15
CA TYR A 446 -7.96 -4.29 -37.82
C TYR A 446 -6.66 -4.14 -38.62
N THR A 447 -6.22 -2.89 -38.77
CA THR A 447 -4.83 -2.53 -39.06
C THR A 447 -4.16 -2.08 -37.78
N ALA A 448 -2.86 -2.28 -37.63
CA ALA A 448 -2.16 -1.91 -36.41
C ALA A 448 -0.87 -1.14 -36.68
N THR A 449 -0.55 -0.20 -35.80
CA THR A 449 0.76 0.46 -35.74
C THR A 449 1.35 0.28 -34.34
N ILE A 450 2.61 -0.16 -34.28
CA ILE A 450 3.34 -0.37 -33.02
C ILE A 450 4.37 0.74 -32.84
N SER A 451 4.46 1.25 -31.63
CA SER A 451 5.46 2.21 -31.17
C SER A 451 5.85 1.89 -29.72
N GLY A 452 6.67 2.74 -29.10
CA GLY A 452 7.04 2.59 -27.69
C GLY A 452 6.92 3.88 -26.90
N VAL A 453 6.95 3.74 -25.58
CA VAL A 453 6.87 4.85 -24.62
C VAL A 453 7.95 4.72 -23.56
N GLY A 454 8.59 5.83 -23.25
CA GLY A 454 9.72 5.90 -22.32
C GLY A 454 11.03 6.16 -23.06
N ASP A 455 12.14 6.02 -22.36
CA ASP A 455 13.46 6.24 -22.96
C ASP A 455 13.75 5.16 -24.00
N HIS A 456 14.33 5.57 -25.12
CA HIS A 456 14.65 4.67 -26.22
C HIS A 456 16.07 4.15 -26.04
N ASP A 457 16.18 2.83 -25.89
CA ASP A 457 17.43 2.13 -25.97
C ASP A 457 17.62 1.58 -27.40
N PRO A 458 18.75 1.81 -28.08
CA PRO A 458 18.99 1.33 -29.44
C PRO A 458 18.87 -0.19 -29.61
N GLU A 459 19.20 -0.97 -28.59
CA GLU A 459 19.17 -2.43 -28.62
C GLU A 459 17.86 -2.97 -28.08
N LEU A 460 17.37 -2.40 -26.97
CA LEU A 460 16.24 -2.91 -26.20
C LEU A 460 14.90 -2.26 -26.57
N GLY A 461 14.90 -1.16 -27.30
CA GLY A 461 13.71 -0.36 -27.60
C GLY A 461 13.23 0.47 -26.41
N HIS A 462 11.92 0.62 -26.26
CA HIS A 462 11.32 1.38 -25.15
C HIS A 462 10.90 0.48 -23.98
N PRO A 463 10.80 1.01 -22.75
CA PRO A 463 10.35 0.22 -21.60
C PRO A 463 8.87 -0.18 -21.68
N THR A 464 8.01 0.62 -22.32
CA THR A 464 6.61 0.26 -22.60
C THR A 464 6.40 0.15 -24.10
N GLN A 465 5.69 -0.88 -24.51
CA GLN A 465 5.22 -1.10 -25.87
C GLN A 465 3.81 -0.53 -26.01
N LEU A 466 3.51 0.07 -27.15
CA LEU A 466 2.20 0.64 -27.45
C LEU A 466 1.77 0.17 -28.85
N ALA A 467 0.54 -0.29 -28.97
CA ALA A 467 -0.09 -0.57 -30.26
C ALA A 467 -1.41 0.20 -30.40
N VAL A 468 -1.66 0.72 -31.59
CA VAL A 468 -2.94 1.32 -31.97
C VAL A 468 -3.52 0.47 -33.09
N LEU A 469 -4.64 -0.20 -32.82
CA LEU A 469 -5.41 -0.96 -33.79
C LEU A 469 -6.57 -0.11 -34.30
N THR A 470 -6.80 -0.09 -35.61
CA THR A 470 -7.91 0.64 -36.25
C THR A 470 -8.73 -0.30 -37.12
N ALA A 471 -10.04 -0.38 -36.88
CA ALA A 471 -10.94 -1.29 -37.58
C ALA A 471 -10.98 -0.97 -39.08
N VAL A 472 -10.78 -1.98 -39.92
CA VAL A 472 -10.86 -1.85 -41.38
C VAL A 472 -12.32 -1.62 -41.79
N GLY A 473 -12.61 -0.50 -42.46
CA GLY A 473 -13.95 -0.12 -42.90
C GLY A 473 -14.64 0.99 -42.08
N SER A 474 -13.98 1.58 -41.09
CA SER A 474 -14.54 2.64 -40.22
C SER A 474 -14.48 4.07 -40.80
N ARG A 475 -14.03 4.25 -42.06
CA ARG A 475 -14.00 5.53 -42.78
C ARG A 475 -14.98 5.58 -43.95
N GLU A 476 -16.26 5.31 -43.71
CA GLU A 476 -17.35 5.78 -44.59
C GLU A 476 -18.56 6.23 -43.75
N ALA A 477 -18.40 7.36 -43.05
CA ALA A 477 -19.53 8.10 -42.50
C ALA A 477 -19.16 9.59 -42.35
N THR A 478 -18.78 10.23 -43.46
CA THR A 478 -18.89 11.70 -43.56
C THR A 478 -19.18 12.08 -45.02
N ARG A 479 -20.46 12.29 -45.32
CA ARG A 479 -20.93 13.38 -46.17
C ARG A 479 -22.23 13.92 -45.60
#